data_AF-A0AAP0LU33-F1
#
_entry.id   AF-A0AAP0LU33-F1
#
_cell.length_a   1.000
_cell.length_b   1.000
_cell.length_c   1.000
_cell.angle_alpha   90.00
_cell.angle_beta   90.00
_cell.angle_gamma   90.00
#
_symmetry.space_group_name_H-M   'P 1'
#
loop_
_entity.id
_entity.type
_entity.pdbx_description
1 polymer ?
#
loop_
_entity_poly.entity_id
_entity_poly.type
_entity_poly.pdbx_seq_one_letter_code
_entity_poly.pdbx_strand_id
1 'polypeptide(L)'
;MQVGNALTDDYHDYLGLFQFWWSAGLISDDTYKQLNLLCDYESFVHPSCTASVSQSNRLLKRMHVVGHASEKYDPCTEKHSVVYFNQPEVQKALHVIPAVAPAKWETCSGVVNNNWLDSPRTVLDIYHELIHSGLRIWMFSGDTDVVIPVTSARYSIDALNLPTVKPWRAWWDDGPKSMQDYLSGRSMPCLERVSLSDS
;
A
#
# COMPACT_ATOMS: atom_id res chain seq x y z
N MET A 1 5.85 -12.94 10.35
CA MET A 1 5.70 -12.25 9.06
C MET A 1 5.46 -10.77 9.28
N GLN A 2 5.89 -9.90 8.36
CA GLN A 2 5.58 -8.46 8.37
C GLN A 2 5.06 -8.05 6.99
N VAL A 3 3.98 -7.25 6.94
CA VAL A 3 3.35 -6.78 5.70
C VAL A 3 3.02 -5.30 5.81
N GLY A 4 3.30 -4.55 4.74
CA GLY A 4 3.16 -3.10 4.68
C GLY A 4 2.26 -2.67 3.54
N ASN A 5 1.26 -1.82 3.80
CA ASN A 5 0.36 -1.26 2.77
C ASN A 5 -0.16 -2.35 1.80
N ALA A 6 -0.58 -3.48 2.36
CA ALA A 6 -0.86 -4.69 1.60
C ALA A 6 -2.33 -4.76 1.17
N LEU A 7 -2.56 -5.03 -0.12
CA LEU A 7 -3.87 -5.47 -0.61
C LEU A 7 -4.19 -6.83 0.04
N THR A 8 -5.28 -6.88 0.81
CA THR A 8 -5.63 -8.00 1.70
C THR A 8 -7.01 -8.56 1.39
N ASP A 9 -7.97 -7.69 1.10
CA ASP A 9 -9.35 -8.03 0.83
C ASP A 9 -9.98 -6.94 -0.04
N ASP A 10 -10.29 -7.27 -1.31
CA ASP A 10 -10.78 -6.33 -2.32
C ASP A 10 -11.92 -5.44 -1.78
N TYR A 11 -12.86 -6.01 -1.04
CA TYR A 11 -14.02 -5.29 -0.51
C TYR A 11 -13.61 -4.28 0.58
N HIS A 12 -12.90 -4.73 1.61
CA HIS A 12 -12.45 -3.87 2.71
C HIS A 12 -11.42 -2.85 2.24
N ASP A 13 -10.60 -3.21 1.26
CA ASP A 13 -9.61 -2.33 0.66
C ASP A 13 -10.27 -1.20 -0.14
N TYR A 14 -11.33 -1.48 -0.90
CA TYR A 14 -12.12 -0.44 -1.58
C TYR A 14 -12.87 0.47 -0.60
N LEU A 15 -13.52 -0.12 0.41
CA LEU A 15 -14.22 0.65 1.44
C LEU A 15 -13.25 1.61 2.15
N GLY A 16 -12.09 1.10 2.53
CA GLY A 16 -11.02 1.88 3.13
C GLY A 16 -10.47 2.96 2.20
N LEU A 17 -10.25 2.63 0.93
CA LEU A 17 -9.74 3.55 -0.09
C LEU A 17 -10.66 4.75 -0.27
N PHE A 18 -11.96 4.49 -0.50
CA PHE A 18 -12.93 5.54 -0.74
C PHE A 18 -13.15 6.39 0.50
N GLN A 19 -13.16 5.79 1.70
CA GLN A 19 -13.24 6.55 2.94
C GLN A 19 -12.02 7.45 3.13
N PHE A 20 -10.81 6.95 2.83
CA PHE A 20 -9.60 7.75 2.93
C PHE A 20 -9.65 8.94 1.99
N TRP A 21 -9.97 8.72 0.71
CA TRP A 21 -10.06 9.81 -0.26
C TRP A 21 -11.11 10.85 0.16
N TRP A 22 -12.27 10.42 0.63
CA TRP A 22 -13.32 11.33 1.06
C TRP A 22 -12.90 12.14 2.29
N SER A 23 -12.41 11.47 3.34
CA SER A 23 -12.00 12.13 4.59
C SER A 23 -10.75 13.01 4.45
N ALA A 24 -9.87 12.70 3.50
CA ALA A 24 -8.73 13.53 3.13
C ALA A 24 -9.07 14.67 2.15
N GLY A 25 -10.35 14.83 1.77
CA GLY A 25 -10.81 15.91 0.90
C GLY A 25 -10.40 15.77 -0.58
N LEU A 26 -10.09 14.55 -1.01
CA LEU A 26 -9.65 14.24 -2.38
C LEU A 26 -10.81 14.01 -3.36
N ILE A 27 -12.00 13.66 -2.82
CA ILE A 27 -13.23 13.44 -3.59
C ILE A 27 -14.43 14.08 -2.88
N SER A 28 -15.49 14.38 -3.63
CA SER A 28 -16.75 14.91 -3.07
C SER A 28 -17.63 13.82 -2.46
N ASP A 29 -18.61 14.23 -1.65
CA ASP A 29 -19.64 13.34 -1.07
C ASP A 29 -20.37 12.52 -2.14
N ASP A 30 -20.70 13.13 -3.27
CA ASP A 30 -21.40 12.44 -4.37
C ASP A 30 -20.51 11.39 -5.02
N THR A 31 -19.22 11.70 -5.23
CA THR A 31 -18.24 10.73 -5.73
C THR A 31 -18.03 9.58 -4.75
N TYR A 32 -17.92 9.87 -3.45
CA TYR A 32 -17.81 8.85 -2.41
C TYR A 32 -19.01 7.89 -2.41
N LYS A 33 -20.24 8.41 -2.49
CA LYS A 33 -21.46 7.59 -2.58
C LYS A 33 -21.49 6.74 -3.85
N GLN A 34 -21.15 7.31 -5.00
CA GLN A 34 -21.14 6.57 -6.26
C GLN A 34 -20.09 5.46 -6.27
N LEU A 35 -18.90 5.71 -5.73
CA LEU A 35 -17.83 4.71 -5.66
C LEU A 35 -18.23 3.50 -4.80
N ASN A 36 -18.82 3.75 -3.63
CA ASN A 36 -19.32 2.68 -2.76
C ASN A 36 -20.49 1.88 -3.35
N LEU A 37 -21.24 2.44 -4.31
CA LEU A 37 -22.35 1.72 -4.96
C LEU A 37 -21.92 0.94 -6.19
N LEU A 38 -20.86 1.38 -6.87
CA LEU A 38 -20.48 0.87 -8.18
C LEU A 38 -19.28 -0.07 -8.13
N CYS A 39 -18.40 0.07 -7.14
CA CYS A 39 -17.11 -0.61 -7.15
C CYS A 39 -16.79 -1.39 -5.86
N ASP A 40 -17.72 -1.54 -4.92
CA ASP A 40 -17.47 -2.21 -3.62
C ASP A 40 -17.17 -3.71 -3.74
N TYR A 41 -17.75 -4.41 -4.71
CA TYR A 41 -17.49 -5.84 -4.98
C TYR A 41 -16.61 -6.09 -6.22
N GLU A 42 -15.85 -5.10 -6.66
CA GLU A 42 -14.98 -5.20 -7.84
C GLU A 42 -13.60 -5.74 -7.51
N SER A 43 -12.78 -6.05 -8.54
CA SER A 43 -11.38 -6.42 -8.31
C SER A 43 -10.52 -5.21 -8.18
N PHE A 44 -9.69 -5.20 -7.14
CA PHE A 44 -8.70 -4.15 -7.02
C PHE A 44 -7.68 -4.20 -8.17
N VAL A 45 -7.29 -5.41 -8.59
CA VAL A 45 -6.33 -5.64 -9.67
C VAL A 45 -6.97 -5.57 -11.06
N HIS A 46 -8.19 -6.09 -11.21
CA HIS A 46 -8.92 -6.16 -12.49
C HIS A 46 -10.33 -5.52 -12.42
N PRO A 47 -10.45 -4.22 -12.13
CA PRO A 47 -11.76 -3.58 -11.93
C PRO A 47 -12.56 -3.50 -13.23
N SER A 48 -13.83 -3.90 -13.19
CA SER A 48 -14.79 -3.70 -14.30
C SER A 48 -15.51 -2.34 -14.22
N CYS A 49 -15.39 -1.66 -13.07
CA CYS A 49 -15.99 -0.35 -12.80
C CYS A 49 -15.40 0.73 -13.72
N THR A 50 -15.99 1.01 -14.88
CA THR A 50 -15.43 1.97 -15.86
C THR A 50 -15.90 3.42 -15.67
N ALA A 51 -17.02 3.64 -14.96
CA ALA A 51 -17.68 4.95 -14.92
C ALA A 51 -16.98 6.01 -14.05
N SER A 52 -16.31 5.61 -12.96
CA SER A 52 -15.60 6.53 -12.04
C SER A 52 -14.08 6.37 -12.09
N VAL A 53 -13.58 5.23 -12.57
CA VAL A 53 -12.14 4.94 -12.70
C VAL A 53 -11.44 5.91 -13.65
N SER A 54 -12.14 6.56 -14.59
CA SER A 54 -11.53 7.63 -15.40
C SER A 54 -11.25 8.92 -14.59
N GLN A 55 -12.10 9.25 -13.62
CA GLN A 55 -11.89 10.37 -12.69
C GLN A 55 -10.93 9.96 -11.57
N SER A 56 -11.10 8.78 -10.98
CA SER A 56 -10.22 8.22 -9.95
C SER A 56 -8.80 7.94 -10.47
N ASN A 57 -8.62 7.43 -11.69
CA ASN A 57 -7.28 7.28 -12.30
C ASN A 57 -6.67 8.63 -12.66
N ARG A 58 -7.46 9.63 -13.04
CA ARG A 58 -6.95 11.01 -13.22
C ARG A 58 -6.56 11.63 -11.89
N LEU A 59 -7.33 11.39 -10.83
CA LEU A 59 -7.05 11.84 -9.47
C LEU A 59 -5.83 11.12 -8.91
N LEU A 60 -5.74 9.79 -8.97
CA LEU A 60 -4.57 8.99 -8.60
C LEU A 60 -3.32 9.35 -9.40
N LYS A 61 -3.44 9.55 -10.72
CA LYS A 61 -2.32 10.07 -11.54
C LYS A 61 -1.94 11.49 -11.15
N ARG A 62 -2.91 12.34 -10.80
CA ARG A 62 -2.64 13.69 -10.25
C ARG A 62 -2.13 13.64 -8.81
N MET A 63 -2.43 12.63 -8.01
CA MET A 63 -2.02 12.50 -6.61
C MET A 63 -0.60 11.97 -6.49
N HIS A 64 -0.21 11.03 -7.37
CA HIS A 64 1.19 10.74 -7.66
C HIS A 64 1.99 12.01 -8.01
N VAL A 65 1.31 13.03 -8.57
CA VAL A 65 1.88 14.35 -8.89
C VAL A 65 1.71 15.37 -7.75
N VAL A 66 0.73 15.27 -6.85
CA VAL A 66 0.55 16.19 -5.70
C VAL A 66 1.51 15.86 -4.54
N GLY A 67 2.10 14.65 -4.53
CA GLY A 67 3.36 14.41 -3.83
C GLY A 67 4.54 15.27 -4.35
N HIS A 68 4.34 16.06 -5.42
CA HIS A 68 5.26 17.09 -5.93
C HIS A 68 4.73 18.51 -5.69
N ALA A 69 4.05 18.76 -4.57
CA ALA A 69 3.82 20.13 -4.13
C ALA A 69 5.16 20.77 -3.68
N SER A 70 5.89 21.31 -4.67
CA SER A 70 7.25 21.88 -4.69
C SER A 70 8.39 20.88 -4.95
N GLU A 71 9.01 20.89 -6.13
CA GLU A 71 10.27 20.16 -6.36
C GLU A 71 11.41 20.87 -5.60
N LYS A 72 12.32 20.20 -4.88
CA LYS A 72 13.02 18.95 -5.22
C LYS A 72 13.38 18.14 -3.96
N TYR A 73 12.66 17.06 -3.66
CA TYR A 73 13.11 16.00 -2.74
C TYR A 73 13.38 14.71 -3.54
N ASP A 74 14.62 14.25 -3.51
CA ASP A 74 15.09 13.02 -4.16
C ASP A 74 16.35 12.51 -3.45
N PRO A 75 16.31 11.33 -2.82
CA PRO A 75 17.53 10.54 -2.76
C PRO A 75 17.39 9.08 -3.23
N CYS A 76 16.19 8.58 -3.52
CA CYS A 76 15.96 7.16 -3.88
C CYS A 76 14.73 6.95 -4.78
N THR A 77 14.52 7.80 -5.78
CA THR A 77 13.48 7.50 -6.80
C THR A 77 13.83 6.23 -7.57
N GLU A 78 12.81 5.54 -8.08
CA GLU A 78 12.93 4.38 -8.97
C GLU A 78 13.91 4.63 -10.14
N LYS A 79 13.99 5.88 -10.62
CA LYS A 79 14.91 6.28 -11.69
C LYS A 79 16.38 6.00 -11.35
N HIS A 80 16.79 6.21 -10.10
CA HIS A 80 18.17 5.91 -9.66
C HIS A 80 18.43 4.41 -9.68
N SER A 81 17.48 3.61 -9.21
CA SER A 81 17.57 2.15 -9.25
C SER A 81 17.70 1.64 -10.69
N VAL A 82 16.89 2.18 -11.61
CA VAL A 82 16.97 1.82 -13.03
C VAL A 82 18.34 2.12 -13.61
N VAL A 83 18.93 3.28 -13.30
CA VAL A 83 20.30 3.59 -13.76
C VAL A 83 21.32 2.64 -13.12
N TYR A 84 21.25 2.44 -11.79
CA TYR A 84 22.21 1.64 -11.04
C TYR A 84 22.23 0.16 -11.46
N PHE A 85 21.07 -0.50 -11.51
CA PHE A 85 20.97 -1.93 -11.83
C PHE A 85 21.24 -2.26 -13.31
N ASN A 86 21.29 -1.24 -14.18
CA ASN A 86 21.69 -1.42 -15.58
C ASN A 86 23.19 -1.15 -15.83
N GLN A 87 23.99 -0.85 -14.81
CA GLN A 87 25.44 -0.73 -14.95
C GLN A 87 26.09 -2.12 -15.13
N PRO A 88 27.01 -2.30 -16.10
CA PRO A 88 27.63 -3.61 -16.36
C PRO A 88 28.36 -4.19 -15.14
N GLU A 89 29.07 -3.34 -14.40
CA GLU A 89 29.76 -3.69 -13.16
C GLU A 89 28.79 -4.18 -12.08
N VAL A 90 27.61 -3.56 -11.93
CA VAL A 90 26.57 -3.98 -10.98
C VAL A 90 25.96 -5.31 -11.41
N GLN A 91 25.61 -5.47 -12.69
CA GLN A 91 25.08 -6.73 -13.22
C GLN A 91 26.08 -7.88 -13.08
N LYS A 92 27.37 -7.63 -13.31
CA LYS A 92 28.43 -8.61 -13.10
C LYS A 92 28.58 -8.97 -11.63
N ALA A 93 28.52 -8.01 -10.73
CA ALA A 93 28.60 -8.22 -9.28
C ALA A 93 27.40 -9.01 -8.74
N LEU A 94 26.22 -8.81 -9.32
CA LEU A 94 24.99 -9.57 -9.03
C LEU A 94 24.89 -10.90 -9.80
N HIS A 95 25.90 -11.26 -10.57
CA HIS A 95 25.96 -12.49 -11.37
C HIS A 95 24.81 -12.64 -12.37
N VAL A 96 24.35 -11.53 -12.97
CA VAL A 96 23.36 -11.54 -14.05
C VAL A 96 23.96 -12.24 -15.27
N ILE A 97 23.24 -13.22 -15.82
CA ILE A 97 23.65 -13.99 -17.00
C ILE A 97 23.12 -13.29 -18.27
N PRO A 98 23.97 -12.64 -19.09
CA PRO A 98 23.49 -11.82 -20.22
C PRO A 98 22.75 -12.62 -21.30
N ALA A 99 22.99 -13.93 -21.38
CA ALA A 99 22.37 -14.80 -22.39
C ALA A 99 20.87 -15.06 -22.15
N VAL A 100 20.39 -14.89 -20.91
CA VAL A 100 18.99 -15.16 -20.53
C VAL A 100 18.30 -13.94 -19.90
N ALA A 101 19.06 -12.94 -19.48
CA ALA A 101 18.52 -11.73 -18.89
C ALA A 101 17.80 -10.87 -19.95
N PRO A 102 16.75 -10.13 -19.56
CA PRO A 102 16.14 -9.13 -20.42
C PRO A 102 17.17 -8.04 -20.77
N ALA A 103 16.96 -7.39 -21.91
CA ALA A 103 17.89 -6.39 -22.45
C ALA A 103 18.16 -5.20 -21.51
N LYS A 104 17.18 -4.87 -20.66
CA LYS A 104 17.31 -3.87 -19.60
C LYS A 104 16.58 -4.37 -18.36
N TRP A 105 17.14 -4.05 -17.20
CA TRP A 105 16.44 -4.17 -15.94
C TRP A 105 15.45 -3.01 -15.79
N GLU A 106 14.26 -3.34 -15.32
CA GLU A 106 13.21 -2.40 -14.92
C GLU A 106 12.66 -2.82 -13.55
N THR A 107 12.11 -1.87 -12.81
CA THR A 107 11.49 -2.06 -11.49
C THR A 107 10.26 -2.96 -11.53
N CYS A 108 9.40 -2.77 -12.53
CA CYS A 108 8.14 -3.48 -12.73
C CYS A 108 8.02 -3.89 -14.19
N SER A 109 7.66 -5.14 -14.46
CA SER A 109 7.41 -5.59 -15.83
C SER A 109 5.99 -5.28 -16.26
N GLY A 110 5.84 -4.40 -17.25
CA GLY A 110 4.54 -4.12 -17.86
C GLY A 110 3.90 -5.35 -18.52
N VAL A 111 4.72 -6.28 -19.02
CA VAL A 111 4.23 -7.54 -19.60
C VAL A 111 3.61 -8.40 -18.52
N VAL A 112 4.29 -8.60 -17.39
CA VAL A 112 3.72 -9.38 -16.28
C VAL A 112 2.47 -8.69 -15.74
N ASN A 113 2.53 -7.39 -15.47
CA ASN A 113 1.40 -6.64 -14.92
C ASN A 113 0.14 -6.69 -15.80
N ASN A 114 0.29 -6.62 -17.13
CA ASN A 114 -0.84 -6.62 -18.05
C ASN A 114 -1.37 -8.03 -18.38
N ASN A 115 -0.62 -9.08 -18.07
CA ASN A 115 -0.97 -10.47 -18.36
C ASN A 115 -1.16 -11.32 -17.10
N TRP A 116 -1.12 -10.72 -15.91
CA TRP A 116 -1.48 -11.39 -14.66
C TRP A 116 -3.00 -11.64 -14.65
N LEU A 117 -3.43 -12.85 -14.28
CA LEU A 117 -4.83 -13.27 -14.43
C LEU A 117 -5.52 -13.61 -13.11
N ASP A 118 -4.83 -14.36 -12.24
CA ASP A 118 -5.39 -14.81 -10.98
C ASP A 118 -5.13 -13.80 -9.85
N SER A 119 -6.21 -13.29 -9.28
CA SER A 119 -6.18 -12.41 -8.11
C SER A 119 -7.37 -12.77 -7.23
N PRO A 120 -7.19 -13.68 -6.24
CA PRO A 120 -8.23 -13.97 -5.27
C PRO A 120 -8.75 -12.69 -4.61
N ARG A 121 -10.05 -12.65 -4.33
CA ARG A 121 -10.73 -11.49 -3.71
C ARG A 121 -10.20 -11.14 -2.34
N THR A 122 -9.70 -12.13 -1.63
CA THR A 122 -9.37 -12.04 -0.22
C THR A 122 -8.28 -13.04 0.09
N VAL A 123 -7.46 -12.71 1.08
CA VAL A 123 -6.51 -13.63 1.70
C VAL A 123 -6.76 -13.76 3.21
N LEU A 124 -7.91 -13.27 3.71
CA LEU A 124 -8.24 -13.31 5.15
C LEU A 124 -8.28 -14.74 5.71
N ASP A 125 -8.69 -15.71 4.90
CA ASP A 125 -8.65 -17.14 5.21
C ASP A 125 -7.22 -17.65 5.44
N ILE A 126 -6.28 -17.20 4.62
CA ILE A 126 -4.85 -17.49 4.80
C ILE A 126 -4.33 -16.85 6.09
N TYR A 127 -4.73 -15.61 6.40
CA TYR A 127 -4.37 -15.00 7.69
C TYR A 127 -4.88 -15.82 8.87
N HIS A 128 -6.13 -16.32 8.81
CA HIS A 128 -6.63 -17.24 9.82
C HIS A 128 -5.76 -18.50 9.93
N GLU A 129 -5.47 -19.20 8.83
CA GLU A 129 -4.62 -20.41 8.87
C GLU A 129 -3.25 -20.14 9.49
N LEU A 130 -2.59 -19.06 9.07
CA LEU A 130 -1.26 -18.70 9.56
C LEU A 130 -1.28 -18.33 11.05
N ILE A 131 -2.30 -17.60 11.51
CA ILE A 131 -2.43 -17.24 12.93
C ILE A 131 -2.64 -18.51 13.77
N HIS A 132 -3.55 -19.42 13.35
CA HIS A 132 -3.79 -20.70 14.03
C HIS A 132 -2.54 -21.60 14.06
N SER A 133 -1.64 -21.47 13.08
CA SER A 133 -0.36 -22.18 13.08
C SER A 133 0.66 -21.62 14.09
N GLY A 134 0.32 -20.54 14.80
CA GLY A 134 1.19 -19.85 15.75
C GLY A 134 2.10 -18.80 15.09
N LEU A 135 1.88 -18.45 13.83
CA LEU A 135 2.68 -17.44 13.15
C LEU A 135 2.30 -16.04 13.66
N ARG A 136 3.28 -15.33 14.21
CA ARG A 136 3.12 -13.91 14.54
C ARG A 136 3.16 -13.05 13.28
N ILE A 137 2.11 -12.28 13.05
CA ILE A 137 1.99 -11.39 11.89
C ILE A 137 1.96 -9.94 12.35
N TRP A 138 2.73 -9.09 11.67
CA TRP A 138 2.69 -7.64 11.85
C TRP A 138 2.15 -6.99 10.58
N MET A 139 1.04 -6.28 10.70
CA MET A 139 0.50 -5.44 9.63
C MET A 139 0.86 -4.00 9.93
N PHE A 140 1.43 -3.29 8.95
CA PHE A 140 1.70 -1.86 9.05
C PHE A 140 1.20 -1.10 7.83
N SER A 141 0.87 0.17 8.01
CA SER A 141 0.38 1.00 6.91
C SER A 141 0.83 2.44 7.05
N GLY A 142 1.41 2.96 5.96
CA GLY A 142 1.62 4.39 5.71
C GLY A 142 0.33 5.20 5.92
N ASP A 143 0.33 6.22 6.78
CA ASP A 143 -0.87 7.07 7.01
C ASP A 143 -1.15 8.06 5.87
N THR A 144 -0.15 8.30 5.00
CA THR A 144 -0.27 9.13 3.79
C THR A 144 -0.31 8.33 2.50
N ASP A 145 -0.35 7.00 2.56
CA ASP A 145 -0.52 6.20 1.33
C ASP A 145 -1.96 6.37 0.82
N VAL A 146 -2.08 6.68 -0.47
CA VAL A 146 -3.35 6.91 -1.17
C VAL A 146 -3.73 5.73 -2.06
N VAL A 147 -2.84 4.74 -2.24
CA VAL A 147 -3.06 3.55 -3.05
C VAL A 147 -3.69 2.44 -2.20
N ILE A 148 -3.05 2.07 -1.09
CA ILE A 148 -3.62 1.16 -0.07
C ILE A 148 -3.53 1.86 1.29
N PRO A 149 -4.50 2.72 1.61
CA PRO A 149 -4.43 3.58 2.79
C PRO A 149 -4.58 2.81 4.10
N VAL A 150 -4.22 3.48 5.20
CA VAL A 150 -4.36 2.96 6.57
C VAL A 150 -5.79 2.49 6.91
N THR A 151 -6.81 3.14 6.37
CA THR A 151 -8.22 2.75 6.54
C THR A 151 -8.52 1.38 5.94
N SER A 152 -7.90 1.02 4.80
CA SER A 152 -8.03 -0.29 4.16
C SER A 152 -7.47 -1.40 5.07
N ALA A 153 -6.27 -1.18 5.62
CA ALA A 153 -5.67 -2.10 6.58
C ALA A 153 -6.54 -2.27 7.85
N ARG A 154 -7.13 -1.18 8.37
CA ARG A 154 -8.00 -1.23 9.55
C ARG A 154 -9.27 -2.05 9.30
N TYR A 155 -9.95 -1.84 8.18
CA TYR A 155 -11.13 -2.63 7.83
C TYR A 155 -10.80 -4.11 7.66
N SER A 156 -9.70 -4.44 6.97
CA SER A 156 -9.25 -5.81 6.80
C SER A 156 -8.91 -6.49 8.14
N ILE A 157 -8.29 -5.77 9.08
CA ILE A 157 -8.00 -6.28 10.44
C ILE A 157 -9.29 -6.48 11.24
N ASP A 158 -10.23 -5.55 11.17
CA ASP A 158 -11.53 -5.66 11.83
C ASP A 158 -12.31 -6.88 11.30
N ALA A 159 -12.21 -7.16 9.99
CA ALA A 159 -12.84 -8.30 9.32
C ALA A 159 -12.29 -9.67 9.78
N LEU A 160 -11.03 -9.73 10.24
CA LEU A 160 -10.47 -10.95 10.84
C LEU A 160 -11.14 -11.30 12.17
N ASN A 161 -11.87 -10.36 12.79
CA ASN A 161 -12.65 -10.57 14.02
C ASN A 161 -11.82 -11.23 15.15
N LEU A 162 -10.58 -10.77 15.32
CA LEU A 162 -9.65 -11.28 16.33
C LEU A 162 -9.84 -10.53 17.66
N PRO A 163 -9.60 -11.19 18.81
CA PRO A 163 -9.68 -10.52 20.11
C PRO A 163 -8.58 -9.46 20.29
N THR A 164 -8.97 -8.28 20.75
CA THR A 164 -8.03 -7.21 21.07
C THR A 164 -7.26 -7.52 22.35
N VAL A 165 -5.99 -7.92 22.22
CA VAL A 165 -5.08 -8.15 23.37
C VAL A 165 -4.62 -6.83 23.99
N LYS A 166 -4.39 -5.80 23.19
CA LYS A 166 -4.01 -4.46 23.65
C LYS A 166 -4.75 -3.41 22.84
N PRO A 167 -5.37 -2.40 23.48
CA PRO A 167 -6.00 -1.31 22.76
C PRO A 167 -4.97 -0.54 21.94
N TRP A 168 -5.47 0.13 20.90
CA TRP A 168 -4.67 1.03 20.07
C TRP A 168 -3.96 2.07 20.94
N ARG A 169 -2.69 2.33 20.63
CA ARG A 169 -1.89 3.36 21.29
C ARG A 169 -0.81 3.86 20.34
N ALA A 170 -0.44 5.13 20.51
CA ALA A 170 0.72 5.69 19.85
C ALA A 170 2.00 4.94 20.26
N TRP A 171 2.95 4.86 19.34
CA TRP A 171 4.28 4.30 19.57
C TRP A 171 5.35 5.33 19.17
N TRP A 172 6.53 5.17 19.76
CA TRP A 172 7.64 6.10 19.66
C TRP A 172 8.89 5.32 19.29
N ASP A 173 9.73 5.93 18.47
CA ASP A 173 11.08 5.43 18.20
C ASP A 173 12.08 6.36 18.89
N ASP A 174 13.13 5.78 19.47
CA ASP A 174 14.14 6.48 20.26
C ASP A 174 15.27 7.06 19.39
N GLY A 175 15.08 7.11 18.07
CA GLY A 175 16.03 7.63 17.10
C GLY A 175 16.29 9.15 17.20
N PRO A 176 17.33 9.66 16.52
CA PRO A 176 17.65 11.09 16.52
C PRO A 176 16.47 11.89 15.93
N LYS A 177 15.79 12.62 16.82
CA LYS A 177 14.64 13.46 16.50
C LYS A 177 15.10 14.66 15.66
N SER A 178 14.47 14.87 14.51
CA SER A 178 14.62 16.11 13.75
C SER A 178 13.98 17.29 14.51
N MET A 179 14.36 18.52 14.17
CA MET A 179 13.76 19.73 14.78
C MET A 179 12.23 19.79 14.57
N GLN A 180 11.72 19.17 13.50
CA GLN A 180 10.27 19.06 13.25
C GLN A 180 9.58 18.07 14.20
N ASP A 181 10.29 17.05 14.67
CA ASP A 181 9.76 16.06 15.62
C ASP A 181 9.60 16.65 17.03
N TYR A 182 10.48 17.58 17.41
CA TYR A 182 10.39 18.31 18.67
C TYR A 182 9.22 19.30 18.73
N LEU A 183 8.95 20.03 17.63
CA LEU A 183 7.91 21.07 17.59
C LEU A 183 6.49 20.50 17.43
N SER A 184 6.35 19.25 16.98
CA SER A 184 5.06 18.65 16.65
C SER A 184 4.58 17.59 17.64
N GLY A 185 5.39 17.19 18.63
CA GLY A 185 5.03 16.11 19.57
C GLY A 185 4.64 14.82 18.83
N ARG A 186 5.22 14.58 17.66
CA ARG A 186 4.80 13.49 16.78
C ARG A 186 5.24 12.15 17.36
N SER A 187 4.25 11.35 17.80
CA SER A 187 4.31 9.89 17.69
C SER A 187 4.76 9.56 16.29
N MET A 188 5.38 8.42 15.97
CA MET A 188 5.52 8.04 14.55
C MET A 188 4.11 8.04 13.93
N PRO A 189 3.67 9.09 13.22
CA PRO A 189 2.26 9.21 12.82
C PRO A 189 2.05 8.34 11.59
N CYS A 190 3.15 8.15 10.85
CA CYS A 190 3.14 7.63 9.51
C CYS A 190 2.88 6.14 9.39
N LEU A 191 2.79 5.41 10.50
CA LEU A 191 2.75 3.95 10.48
C LEU A 191 1.80 3.45 11.57
N GLU A 192 0.62 3.00 11.17
CA GLU A 192 -0.20 2.14 12.02
C GLU A 192 0.48 0.77 12.11
N ARG A 193 0.49 0.15 13.29
CA ARG A 193 1.10 -1.17 13.51
C ARG A 193 0.18 -2.04 14.36
N VAL A 194 -0.20 -3.19 13.83
CA VAL A 194 -1.00 -4.18 14.55
C VAL A 194 -0.24 -5.51 14.57
N SER A 195 -0.17 -6.12 15.75
CA SER A 195 0.38 -7.47 15.93
C SER A 195 -0.80 -8.43 16.04
N LEU A 196 -0.87 -9.40 15.13
CA LEU A 196 -1.88 -10.45 15.12
C LEU A 196 -1.26 -11.75 15.65
N SER A 197 -1.93 -12.37 16.62
CA SER A 197 -1.58 -13.67 17.20
C SER A 197 -2.78 -14.22 17.95
N ASP A 198 -2.90 -15.54 18.03
CA ASP A 198 -3.79 -16.17 19.00
C ASP A 198 -3.36 -15.86 20.43
N SER A 199 -4.34 -15.82 21.33
CA SER A 199 -4.21 -15.38 22.73
C SER A 199 -3.45 -16.38 23.60
#